data_AF-A0A3U7JZ09-F1
#
_entry.id   AF-A0A3U7JZ09-F1
#
_cell.length_a   1.000
_cell.length_b   1.000
_cell.length_c   1.000
_cell.angle_alpha   90.00
_cell.angle_beta   90.00
_cell.angle_gamma   90.00
#
_symmetry.space_group_name_H-M   'P 1'
#
loop_
_entity.id
_entity.type
_entity.pdbx_description
1 polymer ?
#
loop_
_entity_poly.entity_id
_entity_poly.type
_entity_poly.pdbx_seq_one_letter_code
_entity_poly.pdbx_strand_id
1 'polypeptide(L)'
;MKRMTILLLAASLLPSCVLAWNTPGEDFSGELKLGGPVTSTRNPWVWKVGEGNTQINTKAVSVLRSGEQVIPVPLPAMTVLLGKTILTTPAGREGLAPQVTYGKETEGFALAWTAPGTASVTLPVTGEGNVRTGTFTFRMQAAGVLRHVLGDRAEYAGLYGDLQGNGLPPQTQVMPAGQTPGVLQTLFDSEGPVWLREMTVSSVSGLSRFSDAALRQVDGVYGAQTVADSGELRFKGAVPSRWHTSLAVSIEYR
;
A
#
# COMPACT_ATOMS: atom_id res chain seq x y z
N MET A 1 57.37 -36.04 -24.54
CA MET A 1 57.57 -34.59 -24.36
C MET A 1 56.25 -33.87 -24.59
N LYS A 2 55.88 -33.00 -23.62
CA LYS A 2 54.89 -31.90 -23.64
C LYS A 2 53.38 -32.17 -23.85
N ARG A 3 52.63 -31.74 -22.81
CA ARG A 3 51.21 -31.36 -22.77
C ARG A 3 50.89 -30.28 -23.81
N MET A 4 49.66 -30.27 -24.35
CA MET A 4 48.93 -29.00 -24.52
C MET A 4 47.42 -29.22 -24.62
N THR A 5 46.72 -28.79 -23.59
CA THR A 5 45.27 -28.54 -23.54
C THR A 5 44.92 -27.43 -24.53
N ILE A 6 43.85 -27.57 -25.32
CA ILE A 6 43.26 -26.44 -26.05
C ILE A 6 41.88 -26.14 -25.48
N LEU A 7 41.78 -24.92 -24.97
CA LEU A 7 40.61 -24.25 -24.41
C LEU A 7 39.62 -23.84 -25.53
N LEU A 8 38.33 -23.80 -25.19
CA LEU A 8 37.23 -23.24 -25.99
C LEU A 8 37.44 -21.74 -26.32
N LEU A 9 36.86 -21.30 -27.44
CA LEU A 9 36.27 -19.95 -27.52
C LEU A 9 34.95 -19.99 -28.31
N ALA A 10 33.83 -19.95 -27.59
CA ALA A 10 32.53 -19.64 -28.17
C ALA A 10 32.53 -18.14 -28.52
N ALA A 11 32.54 -17.83 -29.82
CA ALA A 11 32.39 -16.46 -30.28
C ALA A 11 30.98 -15.97 -29.93
N SER A 12 30.91 -14.98 -29.04
CA SER A 12 29.69 -14.25 -28.74
C SER A 12 29.20 -13.54 -30.01
N LEU A 13 27.98 -13.87 -30.43
CA LEU A 13 27.21 -13.09 -31.40
C LEU A 13 26.83 -11.76 -30.74
N LEU A 14 27.73 -10.80 -30.76
CA LEU A 14 27.35 -9.40 -30.61
C LEU A 14 26.76 -8.92 -31.95
N PRO A 15 25.61 -8.23 -31.95
CA PRO A 15 25.10 -7.60 -33.18
C PRO A 15 26.11 -6.54 -33.62
N SER A 16 26.82 -6.79 -34.72
CA SER A 16 27.62 -5.79 -35.40
C SER A 16 26.67 -4.83 -36.12
N CYS A 17 26.37 -3.69 -35.50
CA CYS A 17 25.74 -2.57 -36.20
C CYS A 17 26.75 -2.01 -37.21
N VAL A 18 26.70 -2.48 -38.46
CA VAL A 18 27.52 -1.93 -39.54
C VAL A 18 26.84 -0.65 -40.04
N LEU A 19 27.50 0.49 -39.87
CA LEU A 19 27.15 1.72 -40.57
C LEU A 19 27.66 1.59 -42.02
N ALA A 20 26.76 1.37 -42.97
CA ALA A 20 27.09 1.32 -44.39
C ALA A 20 26.48 2.53 -45.11
N TRP A 21 27.27 3.17 -45.98
CA TRP A 21 26.78 4.19 -46.90
C TRP A 21 25.87 3.58 -47.96
N ASN A 22 24.87 4.32 -48.44
CA ASN A 22 24.04 3.87 -49.56
C ASN A 22 24.85 3.84 -50.87
N THR A 23 24.48 2.96 -51.79
CA THR A 23 25.08 2.89 -53.13
C THR A 23 24.59 4.08 -53.98
N PRO A 24 25.48 4.83 -54.66
CA PRO A 24 25.06 5.92 -55.54
C PRO A 24 24.17 5.43 -56.69
N GLY A 25 23.01 6.08 -56.89
CA GLY A 25 22.09 5.76 -57.99
C GLY A 25 20.94 4.79 -57.64
N GLU A 26 20.91 4.27 -56.42
CA GLU A 26 19.78 3.48 -55.90
C GLU A 26 18.89 4.31 -54.97
N ASP A 27 17.57 4.07 -55.01
CA ASP A 27 16.63 4.71 -54.10
C ASP A 27 16.89 4.22 -52.67
N PHE A 28 17.11 5.16 -51.74
CA PHE A 28 17.38 4.86 -50.33
C PHE A 28 16.16 5.19 -49.47
N SER A 29 15.68 4.19 -48.72
CA SER A 29 14.73 4.37 -47.62
C SER A 29 15.28 3.71 -46.35
N GLY A 30 15.60 4.51 -45.34
CA GLY A 30 16.06 4.05 -44.04
C GLY A 30 15.25 4.66 -42.91
N GLU A 31 15.17 3.97 -41.78
CA GLU A 31 14.50 4.45 -40.57
C GLU A 31 15.55 4.68 -39.47
N LEU A 32 15.56 5.88 -38.88
CA LEU A 32 16.35 6.18 -37.69
C LEU A 32 15.54 5.80 -36.45
N LYS A 33 15.90 4.68 -35.82
CA LYS A 33 15.26 4.24 -34.57
C LYS A 33 15.96 4.90 -33.38
N LEU A 34 15.35 5.94 -32.83
CA LEU A 34 15.78 6.60 -31.58
C LEU A 34 14.91 6.10 -30.42
N GLY A 35 15.53 5.72 -29.31
CA GLY A 35 14.82 5.29 -28.11
C GLY A 35 15.69 5.39 -26.87
N GLY A 36 15.03 5.60 -25.72
CA GLY A 36 15.66 5.66 -24.41
C GLY A 36 14.58 5.68 -23.32
N PRO A 37 14.90 5.31 -22.07
CA PRO A 37 13.94 5.33 -20.97
C PRO A 37 13.57 6.77 -20.59
N VAL A 38 12.29 7.01 -20.27
CA VAL A 38 11.85 8.27 -19.65
C VAL A 38 11.82 8.07 -18.12
N THR A 39 12.63 8.82 -17.38
CA THR A 39 12.71 8.76 -15.91
C THR A 39 12.17 10.06 -15.29
N SER A 40 10.92 10.04 -14.81
CA SER A 40 10.33 11.20 -14.10
C SER A 40 10.55 11.10 -12.61
N THR A 41 11.55 11.73 -11.98
CA THR A 41 11.90 11.56 -10.54
C THR A 41 10.85 12.02 -9.53
N ARG A 42 9.77 12.68 -9.97
CA ARG A 42 8.67 13.10 -9.10
C ARG A 42 7.92 11.90 -8.54
N ASN A 43 7.61 11.95 -7.24
CA ASN A 43 6.73 10.99 -6.60
C ASN A 43 5.29 11.15 -7.11
N PRO A 44 4.66 10.11 -7.70
CA PRO A 44 3.34 10.22 -8.29
C PRO A 44 2.18 10.09 -7.29
N TRP A 45 2.45 9.77 -6.03
CA TRP A 45 1.42 9.50 -5.03
C TRP A 45 0.81 10.77 -4.44
N VAL A 46 -0.50 10.72 -4.22
CA VAL A 46 -1.23 11.66 -3.35
C VAL A 46 -1.96 10.89 -2.27
N TRP A 47 -2.10 11.50 -1.09
CA TRP A 47 -2.67 10.88 0.09
C TRP A 47 -3.77 11.73 0.70
N LYS A 48 -4.78 11.06 1.28
CA LYS A 48 -5.90 11.66 2.00
C LYS A 48 -6.11 10.89 3.30
N VAL A 49 -5.93 11.57 4.42
CA VAL A 49 -6.26 11.06 5.77
C VAL A 49 -7.75 11.28 6.02
N GLY A 50 -8.41 10.35 6.70
CA GLY A 50 -9.81 10.54 7.09
C GLY A 50 -10.00 11.67 8.10
N GLU A 51 -11.17 12.31 8.08
CA GLU A 51 -11.50 13.44 8.95
C GLU A 51 -11.62 13.04 10.43
N GLY A 52 -11.74 11.74 10.71
CA GLY A 52 -11.96 11.19 12.04
C GLY A 52 -13.36 11.51 12.58
N ASN A 53 -13.57 11.21 13.87
CA ASN A 53 -14.80 11.61 14.57
C ASN A 53 -14.49 11.86 16.04
N THR A 54 -14.59 13.12 16.47
CA THR A 54 -14.35 13.55 17.85
C THR A 54 -15.61 13.51 18.73
N GLN A 55 -16.76 13.13 18.16
CA GLN A 55 -18.08 13.17 18.81
C GLN A 55 -18.74 11.79 18.89
N ILE A 56 -17.95 10.71 19.02
CA ILE A 56 -18.50 9.37 19.21
C ILE A 56 -19.03 9.24 20.64
N ASN A 57 -20.33 9.48 20.80
CA ASN A 57 -21.02 9.33 22.07
C ASN A 57 -21.16 7.85 22.43
N THR A 58 -20.56 7.45 23.54
CA THR A 58 -20.67 6.09 24.08
C THR A 58 -21.64 6.11 25.26
N LYS A 59 -22.65 5.24 25.22
CA LYS A 59 -23.49 5.00 26.41
C LYS A 59 -22.69 4.11 27.36
N ALA A 60 -22.53 4.55 28.61
CA ALA A 60 -21.81 3.82 29.64
C ALA A 60 -22.58 2.57 30.13
N VAL A 61 -22.97 1.67 29.21
CA VAL A 61 -23.32 0.29 29.56
C VAL A 61 -22.01 -0.46 29.66
N SER A 62 -21.30 -0.25 30.77
CA SER A 62 -20.03 -0.87 30.99
C SER A 62 -20.20 -2.31 31.47
N VAL A 63 -19.50 -3.24 30.83
CA VAL A 63 -19.36 -4.60 31.35
C VAL A 63 -18.07 -4.62 32.18
N LEU A 64 -18.18 -4.95 33.46
CA LEU A 64 -16.99 -5.18 34.28
C LEU A 64 -16.39 -6.53 33.87
N ARG A 65 -15.20 -6.52 33.27
CA ARG A 65 -14.45 -7.75 32.94
C ARG A 65 -13.09 -7.67 33.60
N SER A 66 -12.81 -8.61 34.50
CA SER A 66 -11.50 -8.74 35.15
C SER A 66 -11.01 -7.46 35.86
N GLY A 67 -11.94 -6.67 36.43
CA GLY A 67 -11.61 -5.40 37.11
C GLY A 67 -11.40 -4.21 36.17
N GLU A 68 -11.51 -4.40 34.85
CA GLU A 68 -11.49 -3.32 33.85
C GLU A 68 -12.92 -2.96 33.42
N GLN A 69 -13.14 -1.66 33.21
CA GLN A 69 -14.40 -1.18 32.68
C GLN A 69 -14.33 -1.20 31.14
N VAL A 70 -15.12 -2.07 30.52
CA VAL A 70 -15.17 -2.25 29.07
C VAL A 70 -16.43 -1.57 28.51
N ILE A 71 -16.24 -0.65 27.57
CA ILE A 71 -17.30 0.16 26.96
C ILE A 71 -17.27 -0.05 25.44
N PRO A 72 -18.29 -0.72 24.85
CA PRO A 72 -18.43 -0.79 23.41
C PRO A 72 -18.61 0.60 22.79
N VAL A 73 -17.96 0.81 21.65
CA VAL A 73 -18.01 2.06 20.89
C VAL A 73 -18.69 1.81 19.56
N PRO A 74 -19.81 2.49 19.23
CA PRO A 74 -20.48 2.37 17.93
C PRO A 74 -19.67 3.10 16.86
N LEU A 75 -18.50 2.55 16.54
CA LEU A 75 -17.55 3.10 15.58
C LEU A 75 -18.12 2.92 14.18
N PRO A 76 -18.41 3.97 13.40
CA PRO A 76 -18.82 3.79 12.01
C PRO A 76 -17.63 3.31 11.17
N ALA A 77 -17.92 2.71 10.01
CA ALA A 77 -16.90 2.52 8.99
C ALA A 77 -16.50 3.89 8.44
N MET A 78 -15.26 4.29 8.70
CA MET A 78 -14.69 5.57 8.27
C MET A 78 -13.34 5.34 7.62
N THR A 79 -13.04 6.16 6.60
CA THR A 79 -11.72 6.19 5.99
C THR A 79 -10.66 6.49 7.05
N VAL A 80 -9.57 5.72 7.03
CA VAL A 80 -8.35 6.01 7.79
C VAL A 80 -7.35 6.68 6.87
N LEU A 81 -7.06 6.07 5.73
CA LEU A 81 -6.08 6.57 4.76
C LEU A 81 -6.45 6.10 3.34
N LEU A 82 -6.37 7.01 2.37
CA LEU A 82 -6.39 6.70 0.94
C LEU A 82 -5.10 7.19 0.30
N GLY A 83 -4.58 6.41 -0.64
CA GLY A 83 -3.43 6.77 -1.47
C GLY A 83 -3.68 6.37 -2.92
N LYS A 84 -3.34 7.24 -3.87
CA LYS A 84 -3.40 6.89 -5.30
C LYS A 84 -2.28 7.56 -6.08
N THR A 85 -1.86 6.95 -7.18
CA THR A 85 -1.03 7.62 -8.17
C THR A 85 -1.88 8.58 -9.02
N ILE A 86 -1.36 9.78 -9.29
CA ILE A 86 -1.99 10.77 -10.19
C ILE A 86 -1.26 10.90 -11.54
N LEU A 87 -0.08 10.31 -11.63
CA LEU A 87 0.74 10.24 -12.84
C LEU A 87 1.22 8.80 -13.01
N THR A 88 1.01 8.24 -14.19
CA THR A 88 1.52 6.91 -14.51
C THR A 88 3.04 6.96 -14.65
N THR A 89 3.73 6.09 -13.91
CA THR A 89 5.19 6.03 -13.95
C THR A 89 5.64 5.12 -15.08
N PRO A 90 6.56 5.55 -15.97
CA PRO A 90 6.96 4.73 -17.12
C PRO A 90 7.50 3.35 -16.75
N ALA A 91 8.22 3.24 -15.63
CA ALA A 91 8.75 2.00 -15.10
C ALA A 91 8.78 2.01 -13.56
N GLY A 92 8.84 0.82 -12.95
CA GLY A 92 9.10 0.70 -11.53
C GLY A 92 10.51 1.19 -11.18
N ARG A 93 10.68 1.69 -9.95
CA ARG A 93 11.97 2.17 -9.45
C ARG A 93 11.96 2.42 -7.95
N GLU A 94 13.15 2.49 -7.37
CA GLU A 94 13.34 3.03 -6.02
C GLU A 94 12.69 4.42 -5.86
N GLY A 95 12.16 4.65 -4.67
CA GLY A 95 11.38 5.82 -4.28
C GLY A 95 9.92 5.80 -4.73
N LEU A 96 9.44 4.72 -5.37
CA LEU A 96 8.03 4.60 -5.80
C LEU A 96 7.16 3.83 -4.80
N ALA A 97 7.73 2.88 -4.06
CA ALA A 97 6.98 2.03 -3.14
C ALA A 97 6.61 2.80 -1.86
N PRO A 98 5.31 3.00 -1.55
CA PRO A 98 4.91 3.74 -0.36
C PRO A 98 4.87 2.86 0.90
N GLN A 99 5.78 3.12 1.82
CA GLN A 99 5.81 2.51 3.15
C GLN A 99 4.87 3.27 4.09
N VAL A 100 3.68 2.71 4.33
CA VAL A 100 2.72 3.24 5.33
C VAL A 100 3.03 2.66 6.71
N THR A 101 3.18 3.54 7.69
CA THR A 101 3.38 3.19 9.11
C THR A 101 2.36 3.91 9.99
N TYR A 102 1.53 3.12 10.66
CA TYR A 102 0.60 3.53 11.69
C TYR A 102 1.25 3.53 13.07
N GLY A 103 0.91 4.52 13.89
CA GLY A 103 1.31 4.62 15.29
C GLY A 103 2.81 4.82 15.51
N LYS A 104 3.53 5.35 14.50
CA LYS A 104 4.95 5.70 14.63
C LYS A 104 5.14 6.59 15.86
N GLU A 105 6.11 6.24 16.71
CA GLU A 105 6.46 6.97 17.95
C GLU A 105 5.30 7.10 18.97
N THR A 106 4.20 6.35 18.82
CA THR A 106 3.08 6.37 19.75
C THR A 106 3.24 5.28 20.80
N GLU A 107 3.58 5.66 22.03
CA GLU A 107 3.73 4.69 23.13
C GLU A 107 2.40 3.97 23.43
N GLY A 108 2.45 2.63 23.53
CA GLY A 108 1.28 1.81 23.79
C GLY A 108 0.37 1.58 22.57
N PHE A 109 0.80 2.03 21.39
CA PHE A 109 0.19 1.59 20.13
C PHE A 109 0.53 0.13 19.84
N ALA A 110 -0.45 -0.61 19.31
CA ALA A 110 -0.24 -1.92 18.73
C ALA A 110 -1.13 -2.12 17.50
N LEU A 111 -0.59 -2.80 16.49
CA LEU A 111 -1.34 -3.25 15.32
C LEU A 111 -0.98 -4.71 15.07
N ALA A 112 -1.99 -5.56 15.03
CA ALA A 112 -1.85 -6.98 14.72
C ALA A 112 -2.83 -7.36 13.62
N TRP A 113 -2.33 -7.93 12.53
CA TRP A 113 -3.16 -8.53 11.49
C TRP A 113 -3.81 -9.80 12.06
N THR A 114 -5.14 -9.83 12.09
CA THR A 114 -5.92 -10.89 12.77
C THR A 114 -6.73 -11.73 11.78
N ALA A 115 -7.00 -11.20 10.59
CA ALA A 115 -7.65 -11.89 9.49
C ALA A 115 -7.15 -11.31 8.16
N PRO A 116 -7.42 -11.98 7.02
CA PRO A 116 -7.04 -11.47 5.70
C PRO A 116 -7.46 -10.00 5.49
N GLY A 117 -6.48 -9.12 5.26
CA GLY A 117 -6.69 -7.69 5.06
C GLY A 117 -7.26 -6.93 6.27
N THR A 118 -7.32 -7.54 7.46
CA THR A 118 -7.94 -6.95 8.66
C THR A 118 -6.99 -7.00 9.87
N ALA A 119 -6.76 -5.84 10.47
CA ALA A 119 -5.95 -5.67 11.67
C ALA A 119 -6.80 -5.30 12.89
N SER A 120 -6.37 -5.75 14.06
CA SER A 120 -6.76 -5.18 15.34
C SER A 120 -5.77 -4.05 15.67
N VAL A 121 -6.29 -2.86 15.92
CA VAL A 121 -5.51 -1.66 16.27
C VAL A 121 -5.85 -1.26 17.69
N THR A 122 -4.84 -1.07 18.52
CA THR A 122 -4.95 -0.60 19.90
C THR A 122 -4.21 0.71 20.05
N LEU A 123 -4.89 1.72 20.60
CA LEU A 123 -4.35 3.04 20.85
C LEU A 123 -4.42 3.39 22.34
N PRO A 124 -3.47 4.19 22.85
CA PRO A 124 -3.62 4.80 24.17
C PRO A 124 -4.79 5.80 24.15
N VAL A 125 -5.52 5.85 25.25
CA VAL A 125 -6.60 6.83 25.46
C VAL A 125 -6.16 7.82 26.52
N THR A 126 -6.32 9.10 26.21
CA THR A 126 -6.16 10.20 27.16
C THR A 126 -7.52 10.68 27.63
N GLY A 127 -7.66 10.86 28.96
CA GLY A 127 -8.81 11.48 29.58
C GLY A 127 -8.65 12.99 29.70
N GLU A 128 -9.32 13.58 30.68
CA GLU A 128 -9.13 14.98 31.05
C GLU A 128 -7.69 15.22 31.57
N GLY A 129 -7.14 16.41 31.29
CA GLY A 129 -5.79 16.79 31.72
C GLY A 129 -4.65 16.08 30.97
N ASN A 130 -4.92 15.46 29.81
CA ASN A 130 -3.96 14.71 28.99
C ASN A 130 -3.31 13.50 29.70
N VAL A 131 -3.94 13.00 30.76
CA VAL A 131 -3.47 11.81 31.46
C VAL A 131 -3.94 10.57 30.70
N ARG A 132 -3.05 9.59 30.53
CA ARG A 132 -3.39 8.29 29.95
C ARG A 132 -4.25 7.50 30.93
N THR A 133 -5.48 7.18 30.51
CA THR A 133 -6.50 6.56 31.39
C THR A 133 -6.94 5.18 30.90
N GLY A 134 -6.62 4.81 29.66
CA GLY A 134 -7.09 3.57 29.09
C GLY A 134 -6.53 3.24 27.71
N THR A 135 -7.23 2.34 27.03
CA THR A 135 -6.95 1.92 25.65
C THR A 135 -8.22 1.89 24.82
N PHE A 136 -8.09 2.21 23.54
CA PHE A 136 -9.14 2.04 22.54
C PHE A 136 -8.69 1.00 21.52
N THR A 137 -9.45 -0.08 21.39
CA THR A 137 -9.19 -1.14 20.41
C THR A 137 -10.29 -1.13 19.36
N PHE A 138 -9.92 -1.23 18.08
CA PHE A 138 -10.87 -1.36 16.98
C PHE A 138 -10.29 -2.23 15.87
N ARG A 139 -11.13 -2.67 14.93
CA ARG A 139 -10.67 -3.37 13.72
C ARG A 139 -10.52 -2.39 12.57
N MET A 140 -9.45 -2.53 11.81
CA MET A 140 -9.15 -1.79 10.59
C MET A 140 -9.02 -2.76 9.43
N GLN A 141 -9.58 -2.42 8.28
CA GLN A 141 -9.39 -3.14 7.02
C GLN A 141 -8.49 -2.32 6.09
N ALA A 142 -7.51 -2.94 5.44
CA ALA A 142 -6.67 -2.28 4.45
C ALA A 142 -6.40 -3.17 3.23
N ALA A 143 -6.24 -2.53 2.08
CA ALA A 143 -5.90 -3.16 0.82
C ALA A 143 -5.07 -2.21 -0.05
N GLY A 144 -4.32 -2.78 -0.97
CA GLY A 144 -3.65 -2.03 -2.03
C GLY A 144 -3.62 -2.83 -3.32
N VAL A 145 -3.49 -2.11 -4.43
CA VAL A 145 -3.35 -2.70 -5.77
C VAL A 145 -2.19 -2.02 -6.48
N LEU A 146 -1.33 -2.84 -7.07
CA LEU A 146 -0.38 -2.45 -8.11
C LEU A 146 -1.02 -2.72 -9.47
N ARG A 147 -0.99 -1.72 -10.33
CA ARG A 147 -1.30 -1.84 -11.74
C ARG A 147 -0.03 -1.65 -12.55
N HIS A 148 0.18 -2.51 -13.54
CA HIS A 148 1.23 -2.33 -14.54
C HIS A 148 0.76 -2.85 -15.90
N VAL A 149 1.50 -2.55 -16.96
CA VAL A 149 1.21 -3.03 -18.32
C VAL A 149 2.17 -4.16 -18.70
N LEU A 150 1.62 -5.27 -19.19
CA LEU A 150 2.34 -6.39 -19.78
C LEU A 150 1.87 -6.58 -21.23
N GLY A 151 2.78 -6.42 -22.19
CA GLY A 151 2.38 -6.26 -23.60
C GLY A 151 1.51 -5.01 -23.75
N ASP A 152 0.26 -5.21 -24.18
CA ASP A 152 -0.76 -4.16 -24.30
C ASP A 152 -1.90 -4.30 -23.26
N ARG A 153 -1.74 -5.19 -22.28
CA ARG A 153 -2.76 -5.47 -21.26
C ARG A 153 -2.38 -4.89 -19.91
N ALA A 154 -3.35 -4.29 -19.23
CA ALA A 154 -3.22 -3.91 -17.82
C ALA A 154 -3.37 -5.16 -16.93
N GLU A 155 -2.40 -5.36 -16.06
CA GLU A 155 -2.37 -6.39 -15.03
C GLU A 155 -2.50 -5.75 -13.65
N TYR A 156 -3.17 -6.46 -12.74
CA TYR A 156 -3.49 -5.99 -11.41
C TYR A 156 -3.11 -7.04 -10.37
N ALA A 157 -2.34 -6.62 -9.37
CA ALA A 157 -1.95 -7.46 -8.25
C ALA A 157 -2.36 -6.81 -6.92
N GLY A 158 -3.03 -7.58 -6.06
CA GLY A 158 -3.27 -7.18 -4.68
C GLY A 158 -1.94 -7.11 -3.92
N LEU A 159 -1.83 -6.19 -2.97
CA LEU A 159 -0.56 -5.93 -2.29
C LEU A 159 -0.50 -6.55 -0.89
N TYR A 160 0.64 -7.18 -0.58
CA TYR A 160 1.05 -7.49 0.79
C TYR A 160 2.30 -6.68 1.18
N GLY A 161 2.48 -6.47 2.48
CA GLY A 161 3.64 -5.81 3.04
C GLY A 161 4.85 -6.75 3.09
N ASP A 162 5.89 -6.40 2.35
CA ASP A 162 7.21 -7.03 2.36
C ASP A 162 8.36 -6.03 2.57
N LEU A 163 8.00 -4.75 2.75
CA LEU A 163 8.90 -3.69 3.19
C LEU A 163 8.69 -3.42 4.69
N GLN A 164 9.58 -2.63 5.28
CA GLN A 164 9.36 -2.10 6.63
C GLN A 164 8.05 -1.29 6.62
N GLY A 165 7.33 -1.25 7.76
CA GLY A 165 6.01 -0.65 7.86
C GLY A 165 4.95 -1.65 8.32
N ASN A 166 3.73 -1.15 8.54
CA ASN A 166 2.63 -1.96 9.07
C ASN A 166 1.27 -1.63 8.40
N GLY A 167 1.29 -0.87 7.29
CA GLY A 167 0.08 -0.48 6.57
C GLY A 167 -0.55 -1.57 5.69
N LEU A 168 0.20 -2.63 5.37
CA LEU A 168 -0.31 -3.81 4.68
C LEU A 168 0.03 -5.08 5.47
N PRO A 169 -0.82 -6.12 5.39
CA PRO A 169 -0.56 -7.40 6.03
C PRO A 169 0.62 -8.13 5.39
N PRO A 170 1.28 -9.06 6.12
CA PRO A 170 2.18 -10.02 5.50
C PRO A 170 1.41 -10.90 4.51
N GLN A 171 2.14 -11.60 3.63
CA GLN A 171 1.54 -12.44 2.58
C GLN A 171 0.53 -13.47 3.11
N THR A 172 0.76 -14.03 4.29
CA THR A 172 -0.13 -15.03 4.93
C THR A 172 -1.50 -14.47 5.33
N GLN A 173 -1.63 -13.15 5.43
CA GLN A 173 -2.84 -12.44 5.82
C GLN A 173 -3.23 -11.38 4.78
N VAL A 174 -2.73 -11.51 3.55
CA VAL A 174 -3.10 -10.65 2.44
C VAL A 174 -4.59 -10.77 2.15
N MET A 175 -5.21 -9.65 1.76
CA MET A 175 -6.57 -9.69 1.25
C MET A 175 -6.64 -10.59 0.01
N PRO A 176 -7.60 -11.53 -0.08
CA PRO A 176 -7.73 -12.35 -1.27
C PRO A 176 -7.98 -11.49 -2.50
N ALA A 177 -7.29 -11.81 -3.60
CA ALA A 177 -7.33 -11.05 -4.85
C ALA A 177 -8.77 -10.73 -5.32
N GLY A 178 -9.68 -11.69 -5.23
CA GLY A 178 -11.09 -11.50 -5.62
C GLY A 178 -11.89 -10.53 -4.73
N GLN A 179 -11.45 -10.25 -3.50
CA GLN A 179 -12.13 -9.32 -2.59
C GLN A 179 -11.58 -7.88 -2.70
N THR A 180 -10.32 -7.75 -3.15
CA THR A 180 -9.63 -6.46 -3.25
C THR A 180 -10.39 -5.40 -4.07
N PRO A 181 -10.99 -5.72 -5.24
CA PRO A 181 -11.79 -4.76 -5.99
C PRO A 181 -12.96 -4.17 -5.22
N GLY A 182 -13.81 -5.01 -4.60
CA GLY A 182 -14.99 -4.53 -3.89
C GLY A 182 -14.65 -3.59 -2.74
N VAL A 183 -13.60 -3.91 -1.97
CA VAL A 183 -13.16 -3.07 -0.84
C VAL A 183 -12.64 -1.72 -1.33
N LEU A 184 -11.74 -1.70 -2.32
CA LEU A 184 -11.14 -0.46 -2.80
C LEU A 184 -12.14 0.41 -3.56
N GLN A 185 -13.05 -0.17 -4.33
CA GLN A 185 -14.12 0.58 -5.00
C GLN A 185 -15.03 1.27 -3.99
N THR A 186 -15.40 0.59 -2.90
CA THR A 186 -16.21 1.18 -1.83
C THR A 186 -15.48 2.33 -1.13
N LEU A 187 -14.18 2.16 -0.85
CA LEU A 187 -13.35 3.16 -0.18
C LEU A 187 -13.12 4.42 -1.00
N PHE A 188 -12.93 4.27 -2.31
CA PHE A 188 -12.64 5.39 -3.20
C PHE A 188 -13.88 6.01 -3.83
N ASP A 189 -15.00 5.29 -3.87
CA ASP A 189 -16.26 5.73 -4.49
C ASP A 189 -16.06 6.36 -5.89
N SER A 190 -16.27 7.68 -6.04
CA SER A 190 -16.02 8.42 -7.27
C SER A 190 -14.67 9.13 -7.34
N GLU A 191 -13.87 9.07 -6.28
CA GLU A 191 -12.56 9.72 -6.21
C GLU A 191 -11.41 8.81 -6.71
N GLY A 192 -11.68 7.55 -7.01
CA GLY A 192 -10.68 6.59 -7.51
C GLY A 192 -10.26 6.84 -8.97
N PRO A 193 -9.09 6.32 -9.40
CA PRO A 193 -8.76 6.24 -10.82
C PRO A 193 -9.82 5.46 -11.61
N VAL A 194 -10.07 5.83 -12.87
CA VAL A 194 -11.10 5.19 -13.72
C VAL A 194 -10.93 3.67 -13.77
N TRP A 195 -9.69 3.20 -13.91
CA TRP A 195 -9.36 1.78 -13.98
C TRP A 195 -9.73 0.98 -12.72
N LEU A 196 -9.96 1.64 -11.57
CA LEU A 196 -10.30 0.97 -10.31
C LEU A 196 -11.65 0.25 -10.39
N ARG A 197 -12.58 0.78 -11.21
CA ARG A 197 -13.94 0.23 -11.38
C ARG A 197 -13.95 -1.01 -12.28
N GLU A 198 -12.99 -1.10 -13.19
CA GLU A 198 -12.91 -2.16 -14.20
C GLU A 198 -11.86 -3.23 -13.85
N MET A 199 -11.07 -3.01 -12.79
CA MET A 199 -9.96 -3.90 -12.48
C MET A 199 -10.43 -5.31 -12.11
N THR A 200 -9.65 -6.29 -12.57
CA THR A 200 -9.74 -7.68 -12.13
C THR A 200 -8.41 -8.07 -11.53
N VAL A 201 -8.40 -8.31 -10.22
CA VAL A 201 -7.21 -8.69 -9.47
C VAL A 201 -7.21 -10.21 -9.35
N SER A 202 -6.21 -10.86 -9.95
CA SER A 202 -6.09 -12.33 -10.00
C SER A 202 -4.89 -12.88 -9.21
N SER A 203 -3.99 -12.00 -8.80
CA SER A 203 -2.74 -12.34 -8.13
C SER A 203 -2.46 -11.39 -6.96
N VAL A 204 -1.46 -11.75 -6.15
CA VAL A 204 -0.90 -10.90 -5.10
C VAL A 204 0.58 -10.68 -5.34
N SER A 205 1.11 -9.56 -4.86
CA SER A 205 2.53 -9.20 -4.97
C SER A 205 2.97 -8.38 -3.78
N GLY A 206 4.27 -8.43 -3.49
CA GLY A 206 4.87 -7.58 -2.48
C GLY A 206 4.84 -6.11 -2.89
N LEU A 207 4.73 -5.23 -1.90
CA LEU A 207 4.82 -3.78 -2.06
C LEU A 207 6.16 -3.36 -2.71
N SER A 208 7.25 -4.10 -2.45
CA SER A 208 8.56 -3.88 -3.10
C SER A 208 8.51 -3.93 -4.63
N ARG A 209 7.48 -4.56 -5.22
CA ARG A 209 7.34 -4.71 -6.67
C ARG A 209 7.15 -3.37 -7.39
N PHE A 210 6.76 -2.29 -6.71
CA PHE A 210 6.81 -0.94 -7.28
C PHE A 210 8.23 -0.51 -7.69
N SER A 211 9.27 -1.11 -7.10
CA SER A 211 10.67 -0.80 -7.39
C SER A 211 11.25 -1.63 -8.53
N ASP A 212 10.49 -2.56 -9.11
CA ASP A 212 10.93 -3.42 -10.21
C ASP A 212 10.98 -2.65 -11.54
N ALA A 213 12.20 -2.40 -12.03
CA ALA A 213 12.47 -1.68 -13.28
C ALA A 213 11.97 -2.41 -14.54
N ALA A 214 11.63 -3.71 -14.45
CA ALA A 214 11.03 -4.45 -15.55
C ALA A 214 9.53 -4.12 -15.74
N LEU A 215 8.87 -3.56 -14.73
CA LEU A 215 7.49 -3.12 -14.87
C LEU A 215 7.39 -1.91 -15.80
N ARG A 216 6.26 -1.79 -16.50
CA ARG A 216 5.94 -0.66 -17.36
C ARG A 216 4.61 -0.05 -16.99
N GLN A 217 4.49 1.27 -17.12
CA GLN A 217 3.26 2.04 -16.85
C GLN A 217 2.66 1.69 -15.48
N VAL A 218 3.44 1.95 -14.43
CA VAL A 218 3.12 1.60 -13.05
C VAL A 218 2.20 2.64 -12.43
N ASP A 219 1.09 2.14 -11.87
CA ASP A 219 0.12 2.89 -11.07
C ASP A 219 -0.22 2.12 -9.79
N GLY A 220 -0.81 2.80 -8.82
CA GLY A 220 -1.21 2.15 -7.57
C GLY A 220 -2.34 2.86 -6.85
N VAL A 221 -3.07 2.07 -6.06
CA VAL A 221 -3.99 2.58 -5.03
C VAL A 221 -3.77 1.85 -3.71
N TYR A 222 -4.05 2.55 -2.63
CA TYR A 222 -4.06 2.04 -1.26
C TYR A 222 -5.29 2.60 -0.54
N GLY A 223 -5.94 1.78 0.26
CA GLY A 223 -7.05 2.23 1.09
C GLY A 223 -7.11 1.49 2.41
N ALA A 224 -7.42 2.23 3.47
CA ALA A 224 -7.68 1.71 4.81
C ALA A 224 -8.91 2.38 5.42
N GLN A 225 -9.72 1.61 6.15
CA GLN A 225 -10.89 2.07 6.91
C GLN A 225 -11.03 1.34 8.23
N THR A 226 -11.75 1.94 9.17
CA THR A 226 -12.27 1.23 10.34
C THR A 226 -13.36 0.25 9.91
N VAL A 227 -13.48 -0.85 10.65
CA VAL A 227 -14.62 -1.77 10.52
C VAL A 227 -15.72 -1.27 11.46
N ALA A 228 -16.95 -1.19 10.95
CA ALA A 228 -18.09 -0.74 11.75
C ALA A 228 -18.29 -1.60 13.00
N ASP A 229 -18.74 -0.97 14.09
CA ASP A 229 -19.10 -1.57 15.37
C ASP A 229 -18.00 -2.46 15.99
N SER A 230 -16.74 -2.14 15.69
CA SER A 230 -15.59 -2.90 16.19
C SER A 230 -14.85 -2.24 17.36
N GLY A 231 -15.28 -1.04 17.77
CA GLY A 231 -14.60 -0.24 18.78
C GLY A 231 -14.90 -0.70 20.21
N GLU A 232 -13.86 -0.71 21.04
CA GLU A 232 -13.94 -1.06 22.46
C GLU A 232 -12.99 -0.15 23.26
N LEU A 233 -13.53 0.54 24.26
CA LEU A 233 -12.73 1.27 25.26
C LEU A 233 -12.52 0.40 26.49
N ARG A 234 -11.31 0.45 27.03
CA ARG A 234 -10.96 -0.16 28.31
C ARG A 234 -10.32 0.85 29.22
N PHE A 235 -10.84 0.97 30.43
CA PHE A 235 -10.31 1.85 31.47
C PHE A 235 -9.90 1.04 32.70
N LYS A 236 -8.76 1.42 33.28
CA LYS A 236 -8.30 0.92 34.59
C LYS A 236 -8.68 1.95 35.65
N GLY A 237 -9.82 1.75 36.30
CA GLY A 237 -10.34 2.67 37.32
C GLY A 237 -11.47 3.57 36.80
N ALA A 238 -11.49 4.83 37.25
CA ALA A 238 -12.57 5.76 36.93
C ALA A 238 -12.63 6.08 35.42
N VAL A 239 -13.83 5.98 34.83
CA VAL A 239 -14.07 6.35 33.44
C VAL A 239 -14.14 7.87 33.33
N PRO A 240 -13.33 8.51 32.46
CA PRO A 240 -13.38 9.94 32.27
C PRO A 240 -14.66 10.37 31.54
N SER A 241 -15.10 11.62 31.76
CA SER A 241 -16.28 12.16 31.07
C SER A 241 -16.04 12.36 29.56
N ARG A 242 -14.77 12.55 29.18
CA ARG A 242 -14.30 12.67 27.80
C ARG A 242 -13.07 11.80 27.60
N TRP A 243 -12.98 11.19 26.42
CA TRP A 243 -11.86 10.37 26.02
C TRP A 243 -11.37 10.82 24.64
N HIS A 244 -10.07 10.72 24.42
CA HIS A 244 -9.44 11.14 23.19
C HIS A 244 -8.36 10.13 22.82
N THR A 245 -8.18 9.91 21.52
CA THR A 245 -7.10 9.11 20.97
C THR A 245 -6.77 9.60 19.57
N SER A 246 -5.54 9.37 19.12
CA SER A 246 -5.08 9.76 17.79
C SER A 246 -4.26 8.63 17.18
N LEU A 247 -4.54 8.34 15.91
CA LEU A 247 -3.75 7.40 15.13
C LEU A 247 -2.76 8.19 14.27
N ALA A 248 -1.48 8.17 14.64
CA ALA A 248 -0.43 8.73 13.81
C ALA A 248 -0.29 7.92 12.51
N VAL A 249 -0.09 8.61 11.38
CA VAL A 249 0.15 8.00 10.07
C VAL A 249 1.42 8.63 9.48
N SER A 250 2.38 7.80 9.09
CA SER A 250 3.62 8.20 8.44
C SER A 250 3.77 7.45 7.12
N ILE A 251 4.26 8.15 6.09
CA ILE A 251 4.45 7.58 4.75
C ILE A 251 5.87 7.90 4.29
N GLU A 252 6.64 6.86 4.02
CA GLU A 252 8.00 6.95 3.53
C GLU A 252 8.09 6.27 2.16
N TYR A 253 9.13 6.58 1.38
CA TYR A 253 9.33 5.98 0.07
C TYR A 253 10.72 5.38 -0.01
N ARG A 254 10.80 4.16 -0.56
CA ARG A 254 12.03 3.38 -0.72
C ARG A 254 12.17 2.97 -2.17
#